data_AF-A0A4R1RKU5-F1
#
_entry.id   AF-A0A4R1RKU5-F1
#
_cell.length_a   1.000
_cell.length_b   1.000
_cell.length_c   1.000
_cell.angle_alpha   90.00
_cell.angle_beta   90.00
_cell.angle_gamma   90.00
#
_symmetry.space_group_name_H-M   'P 1'
#
loop_
_entity.id
_entity.type
_entity.pdbx_description
1 polymer ?
#
loop_
_entity_poly.entity_id
_entity_poly.type
_entity_poly.pdbx_seq_one_letter_code
_entity_poly.pdbx_strand_id
1 'polypeptide(L)'
;MKTKRKELERLIKSAKYKLDTLQPSDIQKGKFKAKYLQFEGYLDLFTTIEALMNVSILATQGDTYCPPHIKDHGRDIRKTLELANRLLPFDEGEFLDNVYVMLRQLESER
;
A
#
# COMPACT_ATOMS: atom_id res chain seq x y z
N MET A 1 39.08 16.96 3.06
CA MET A 1 37.99 17.27 2.09
C MET A 1 37.87 16.28 0.93
N LYS A 2 38.97 15.88 0.26
CA LYS A 2 38.94 14.95 -0.89
C LYS A 2 38.31 13.57 -0.58
N THR A 3 38.56 13.02 0.61
CA THR A 3 38.04 11.69 1.03
C THR A 3 36.53 11.68 1.21
N LYS A 4 35.97 12.69 1.90
CA LYS A 4 34.52 12.86 2.09
C LYS A 4 33.76 13.02 0.77
N ARG A 5 34.37 13.67 -0.24
CA ARG A 5 33.79 13.84 -1.58
C ARG A 5 33.70 12.50 -2.33
N LYS A 6 34.75 11.68 -2.26
CA LYS A 6 34.75 10.31 -2.83
C LYS A 6 33.72 9.40 -2.14
N GLU A 7 33.60 9.50 -0.81
CA GLU A 7 32.58 8.75 -0.06
C GLU A 7 31.16 9.17 -0.43
N LEU A 8 30.91 10.47 -0.57
CA LEU A 8 29.63 11.00 -1.04
C LEU A 8 29.30 10.52 -2.46
N GLU A 9 30.25 10.57 -3.39
CA GLU A 9 30.07 10.06 -4.76
C GLU A 9 29.78 8.56 -4.78
N ARG A 10 30.46 7.77 -3.94
CA ARG A 10 30.18 6.34 -3.75
C ARG A 10 28.77 6.12 -3.17
N LEU A 11 28.36 6.94 -2.20
CA LEU A 11 27.03 6.86 -1.59
C LEU A 11 25.93 7.19 -2.60
N ILE A 12 26.10 8.26 -3.39
CA ILE A 12 25.17 8.67 -4.45
C ILE A 12 25.06 7.56 -5.50
N LYS A 13 26.19 7.01 -5.95
CA LYS A 13 26.20 5.92 -6.92
C LYS A 13 25.49 4.69 -6.36
N SER A 14 25.72 4.36 -5.09
CA SER A 14 25.07 3.21 -4.44
C SER A 14 23.57 3.42 -4.24
N ALA A 15 23.17 4.64 -3.85
CA ALA A 15 21.77 5.00 -3.62
C ALA A 15 20.92 4.81 -4.87
N LYS A 16 21.46 5.15 -6.06
CA LYS A 16 20.77 4.97 -7.35
C LYS A 16 20.34 3.53 -7.65
N TYR A 17 21.08 2.54 -7.15
CA TYR A 17 20.79 1.13 -7.39
C TYR A 17 20.17 0.42 -6.19
N LYS A 18 20.33 0.97 -4.97
CA LYS A 18 19.87 0.35 -3.73
C LYS A 18 18.56 0.92 -3.18
N LEU A 19 18.15 2.11 -3.64
CA LEU A 19 16.93 2.79 -3.17
C LEU A 19 15.89 2.85 -4.30
N ASP A 20 15.51 1.70 -4.83
CA ASP A 20 14.56 1.60 -5.94
C ASP A 20 13.12 1.25 -5.48
N THR A 21 12.95 0.78 -4.25
CA THR A 21 11.66 0.38 -3.68
C THR A 21 10.75 1.58 -3.40
N LEU A 22 11.31 2.71 -2.95
CA LEU A 22 10.59 3.93 -2.60
C LEU A 22 10.96 5.06 -3.56
N GLN A 23 9.97 5.59 -4.28
CA GLN A 23 10.14 6.74 -5.16
C GLN A 23 9.40 7.95 -4.61
N PRO A 24 9.86 9.19 -4.87
CA PRO A 24 9.10 10.38 -4.51
C PRO A 24 7.65 10.26 -4.99
N SER A 25 6.70 10.56 -4.12
CA SER A 25 5.28 10.59 -4.48
C SER A 25 5.01 11.81 -5.36
N ASP A 26 4.35 11.55 -6.47
CA ASP A 26 3.75 12.53 -7.37
C ASP A 26 2.48 13.18 -6.79
N ILE A 27 1.86 12.52 -5.82
CA ILE A 27 0.60 12.96 -5.19
C ILE A 27 0.87 13.80 -3.93
N GLN A 28 1.81 13.39 -3.07
CA GLN A 28 2.08 14.05 -1.78
C GLN A 28 3.52 14.56 -1.66
N LYS A 29 3.67 15.89 -1.55
CA LYS A 29 4.98 16.54 -1.42
C LYS A 29 5.73 16.03 -0.19
N GLY A 30 6.99 15.62 -0.40
CA GLY A 30 7.86 15.12 0.67
C GLY A 30 7.54 13.70 1.16
N LYS A 31 6.66 12.98 0.46
CA LYS A 31 6.36 11.57 0.72
C LYS A 31 6.93 10.69 -0.39
N PHE A 32 6.95 9.39 -0.14
CA PHE A 32 7.42 8.37 -1.08
C PHE A 32 6.32 7.33 -1.32
N LYS A 33 6.23 6.81 -2.55
CA LYS A 33 5.37 5.68 -2.93
C LYS A 33 6.21 4.44 -3.19
N ALA A 34 5.65 3.27 -2.90
CA ALA A 34 6.25 2.00 -3.26
C ALA A 34 6.18 1.81 -4.79
N LYS A 35 7.29 1.46 -5.41
CA LYS A 35 7.39 1.28 -6.87
C LYS A 35 6.71 0.00 -7.38
N TYR A 36 6.55 -1.01 -6.52
CA TYR A 36 6.31 -2.40 -6.94
C TYR A 36 4.97 -2.99 -6.50
N LEU A 37 3.97 -2.18 -6.16
CA LEU A 37 2.62 -2.73 -5.97
C LEU A 37 1.99 -2.96 -7.34
N GLN A 38 1.87 -4.23 -7.72
CA GLN A 38 1.27 -4.68 -8.96
C GLN A 38 0.20 -5.72 -8.61
N PHE A 39 -0.95 -5.62 -9.25
CA PHE A 39 -2.07 -6.53 -9.08
C PHE A 39 -2.51 -7.01 -10.46
N GLU A 40 -2.95 -8.26 -10.55
CA GLU A 40 -3.46 -8.82 -11.81
C GLU A 40 -4.80 -8.18 -12.22
N GLY A 41 -5.57 -7.70 -11.24
CA GLY A 41 -6.84 -7.00 -11.44
C GLY A 41 -7.54 -6.74 -10.10
N TYR A 42 -8.81 -6.30 -10.15
CA TYR A 42 -9.57 -5.96 -8.94
C TYR A 42 -9.76 -7.14 -8.00
N LEU A 43 -9.93 -8.36 -8.51
CA LEU A 43 -10.06 -9.54 -7.66
C LEU A 43 -8.81 -9.74 -6.80
N ASP A 44 -7.63 -9.69 -7.41
CA ASP A 44 -6.34 -9.83 -6.73
C ASP A 44 -6.10 -8.69 -5.71
N LEU A 45 -6.49 -7.46 -6.07
CA LEU A 45 -6.50 -6.33 -5.15
C LEU A 45 -7.40 -6.58 -3.93
N PHE A 46 -8.65 -7.02 -4.14
CA PHE A 46 -9.60 -7.26 -3.06
C PHE A 46 -9.17 -8.44 -2.18
N THR A 47 -8.70 -9.55 -2.76
CA THR A 47 -8.18 -10.69 -1.98
C THR A 47 -6.94 -10.30 -1.19
N THR A 48 -6.10 -9.40 -1.71
CA THR A 48 -4.96 -8.86 -0.96
C THR A 48 -5.42 -8.02 0.23
N ILE A 49 -6.37 -7.11 0.03
CA ILE A 49 -6.94 -6.27 1.11
C ILE A 49 -7.57 -7.15 2.19
N GLU A 50 -8.38 -8.14 1.78
CA GLU A 50 -9.01 -9.11 2.67
C GLU A 50 -7.97 -9.88 3.48
N ALA A 51 -6.91 -10.38 2.85
CA ALA A 51 -5.84 -11.09 3.54
C ALA A 51 -5.14 -10.22 4.60
N LEU A 52 -4.87 -8.94 4.29
CA LEU A 52 -4.27 -7.99 5.25
C LEU A 52 -5.19 -7.77 6.46
N MET A 53 -6.50 -7.66 6.24
CA MET A 53 -7.50 -7.54 7.32
C MET A 53 -7.57 -8.81 8.16
N ASN A 54 -7.68 -9.98 7.52
CA ASN A 54 -7.80 -11.27 8.21
C ASN A 54 -6.58 -11.58 9.08
N VAL A 55 -5.36 -11.30 8.60
CA VAL A 55 -4.14 -11.45 9.40
C VAL A 55 -4.14 -10.50 10.60
N SER A 56 -4.60 -9.26 10.41
CA SER A 56 -4.72 -8.28 11.50
C SER A 56 -5.74 -8.74 12.55
N ILE A 57 -6.89 -9.27 12.11
CA ILE A 57 -7.91 -9.85 13.00
C ILE A 57 -7.32 -11.02 13.77
N LEU A 58 -6.68 -11.97 13.09
CA LEU A 58 -6.04 -13.13 13.71
C LEU A 58 -5.01 -12.72 14.76
N ALA A 59 -4.16 -11.73 14.44
CA ALA A 59 -3.16 -11.20 15.35
C ALA A 59 -3.75 -10.47 16.57
N THR A 60 -4.99 -9.99 16.48
CA THR A 60 -5.70 -9.38 17.62
C THR A 60 -6.50 -10.38 18.45
N GLN A 61 -6.90 -11.52 17.86
CA GLN A 61 -7.78 -12.51 18.49
C GLN A 61 -7.03 -13.73 19.05
N GLY A 62 -5.78 -13.99 18.63
CA GLY A 62 -5.08 -15.24 18.89
C GLY A 62 -3.72 -15.08 19.56
N ASP A 63 -3.58 -15.77 20.70
CA ASP A 63 -2.37 -16.13 21.43
C ASP A 63 -1.51 -14.97 22.00
N THR A 64 -1.27 -15.01 23.32
CA THR A 64 -0.38 -14.09 24.05
C THR A 64 1.09 -14.22 23.63
N TYR A 65 1.41 -15.23 22.81
CA TYR A 65 2.75 -15.46 22.33
C TYR A 65 3.17 -14.41 21.29
N CYS A 66 3.85 -13.36 21.78
CA CYS A 66 4.60 -12.44 20.93
C CYS A 66 6.06 -12.91 20.85
N PRO A 67 6.58 -13.23 19.66
CA PRO A 67 7.99 -13.52 19.48
C PRO A 67 8.86 -12.37 20.03
N PRO A 68 10.01 -12.64 20.68
CA PRO A 68 10.82 -11.60 21.35
C PRO A 68 11.32 -10.47 20.43
N HIS A 69 11.36 -10.71 19.11
CA HIS A 69 11.78 -9.72 18.12
C HIS A 69 10.66 -8.78 17.68
N ILE A 70 9.39 -9.12 17.95
CA ILE A 70 8.23 -8.28 17.67
C ILE A 70 7.96 -7.43 18.91
N LYS A 71 8.45 -6.19 18.88
CA LYS A 71 8.42 -5.30 20.06
C LYS A 71 7.11 -4.52 20.18
N ASP A 72 6.42 -4.27 19.07
CA ASP A 72 5.26 -3.38 19.00
C ASP A 72 4.24 -3.89 17.97
N HIS A 73 3.66 -5.05 18.27
CA HIS A 73 2.68 -5.72 17.39
C HIS A 73 1.47 -4.82 17.11
N GLY A 74 1.04 -3.99 18.08
CA GLY A 74 -0.08 -3.06 17.89
C GLY A 74 0.20 -2.00 16.82
N ARG A 75 1.43 -1.47 16.78
CA ARG A 75 1.86 -0.55 15.71
C ARG A 75 1.94 -1.24 14.35
N ASP A 76 2.38 -2.49 14.32
CA ASP A 76 2.50 -3.24 13.06
C ASP A 76 1.10 -3.58 12.50
N ILE A 77 0.17 -4.02 13.36
CA ILE A 77 -1.25 -4.20 13.02
C ILE A 77 -1.84 -2.89 12.46
N ARG A 78 -1.61 -1.76 13.14
CA ARG A 78 -2.10 -0.44 12.69
C ARG A 78 -1.58 -0.10 11.30
N LYS A 79 -0.28 -0.27 11.04
CA LYS A 79 0.31 0.03 9.72
C LYS A 79 -0.25 -0.88 8.63
N THR A 80 -0.51 -2.15 8.93
CA THR A 80 -1.13 -3.09 7.99
C THR A 80 -2.55 -2.64 7.63
N LEU A 81 -3.35 -2.25 8.62
CA LEU A 81 -4.70 -1.72 8.38
C LEU A 81 -4.68 -0.37 7.64
N GLU A 82 -3.72 0.51 7.94
CA GLU A 82 -3.52 1.75 7.18
C GLU A 82 -3.17 1.48 5.71
N LEU A 83 -2.36 0.45 5.43
CA LEU A 83 -2.06 0.05 4.06
C LEU A 83 -3.30 -0.52 3.36
N ALA A 84 -4.03 -1.43 4.01
CA ALA A 84 -5.27 -1.97 3.48
C ALA A 84 -6.27 -0.85 3.14
N ASN A 85 -6.44 0.12 4.04
CA ASN A 85 -7.32 1.26 3.82
C ASN A 85 -6.90 2.14 2.63
N ARG A 86 -5.59 2.27 2.36
CA ARG A 86 -5.08 3.02 1.20
C ARG A 86 -5.23 2.27 -0.13
N LEU A 87 -5.42 0.96 -0.08
CA LEU A 87 -5.61 0.13 -1.27
C LEU A 87 -7.09 0.06 -1.68
N LEU A 88 -8.02 0.47 -0.82
CA LEU A 88 -9.45 0.47 -1.12
C LEU A 88 -9.76 1.46 -2.28
N PRO A 89 -10.33 0.97 -3.40
CA PRO A 89 -10.61 1.78 -4.58
C PRO A 89 -11.97 2.50 -4.44
N PHE A 90 -12.07 3.42 -3.47
CA PHE A 90 -13.33 4.11 -3.18
C PHE A 90 -13.83 4.97 -4.35
N ASP A 91 -12.94 5.71 -5.00
CA ASP A 91 -13.27 6.57 -6.13
C ASP A 91 -13.74 5.75 -7.34
N GLU A 92 -13.10 4.61 -7.61
CA GLU A 92 -13.52 3.70 -8.66
C GLU A 92 -14.84 2.98 -8.32
N GLY A 93 -15.09 2.68 -7.04
CA GLY A 93 -16.37 2.16 -6.57
C GLY A 93 -17.52 3.14 -6.84
N GLU A 94 -17.35 4.41 -6.47
CA GLU A 94 -18.34 5.47 -6.76
C GLU A 94 -18.59 5.62 -8.27
N PHE A 95 -17.52 5.55 -9.07
CA PHE A 95 -17.66 5.55 -10.54
C PHE A 95 -18.50 4.37 -11.05
N LEU A 96 -18.25 3.16 -10.56
CA LEU A 96 -19.00 1.96 -10.96
C LEU A 96 -20.48 2.05 -10.58
N ASP A 97 -20.80 2.57 -9.40
CA ASP A 97 -22.18 2.81 -8.97
C ASP A 97 -22.92 3.77 -9.91
N ASN A 98 -22.27 4.89 -10.27
CA ASN A 98 -22.82 5.86 -11.20
C ASN A 98 -23.07 5.26 -12.60
N VAL A 99 -22.14 4.45 -13.10
CA VAL A 99 -22.30 3.73 -14.38
C VAL A 99 -23.48 2.78 -14.33
N TYR A 100 -23.63 2.03 -13.23
CA TYR A 100 -24.75 1.10 -13.06
C TYR A 100 -26.10 1.83 -13.05
N VAL A 101 -26.21 2.95 -12.32
CA VAL A 101 -27.42 3.79 -12.31
C VAL A 101 -27.77 4.26 -13.71
N MET A 102 -26.79 4.77 -14.45
CA MET A 102 -26.99 5.26 -15.82
C MET A 102 -27.44 4.14 -16.77
N LEU A 103 -26.85 2.95 -16.65
CA LEU A 103 -27.23 1.78 -17.44
C LEU A 103 -28.69 1.38 -17.20
N ARG A 104 -29.14 1.41 -15.93
CA ARG A 104 -30.52 1.11 -15.55
C ARG A 104 -31.53 2.13 -16.09
N GLN A 105 -31.17 3.40 -16.15
CA GLN A 105 -32.01 4.45 -16.75
C GLN A 105 -32.20 4.20 -18.24
N LEU A 106 -31.12 3.90 -18.97
CA LEU A 106 -31.16 3.60 -20.40
C LEU A 106 -31.99 2.35 -20.74
N GLU A 107 -31.98 1.34 -19.87
CA GLU A 107 -32.83 0.15 -20.02
C GLU A 107 -34.32 0.45 -19.81
N SER A 108 -34.66 1.45 -18.98
CA SER A 108 -36.04 1.84 -18.69
C SER A 108 -36.69 2.76 -19.73
N GLU A 109 -35.88 3.42 -20.56
CA GLU A 109 -36.33 4.29 -21.65
C GLU A 109 -36.52 3.53 -22.98
N ARG A 110 -36.19 2.24 -23.02
CA ARG A 110 -36.41 1.32 -24.15
C ARG A 110 -37.69 0.52 -24.01
#